data_AF-A0A7S3YA13-F1
#
_entry.id   AF-A0A7S3YA13-F1
#
_cell.length_a   1.000
_cell.length_b   1.000
_cell.length_c   1.000
_cell.angle_alpha   90.00
_cell.angle_beta   90.00
_cell.angle_gamma   90.00
#
_symmetry.space_group_name_H-M   'P 1'
#
loop_
_entity.id
_entity.type
_entity.pdbx_description
1 polymer ?
#
loop_
_entity_poly.entity_id
_entity_poly.type
_entity_poly.pdbx_seq_one_letter_code
_entity_poly.pdbx_strand_id
1 'polypeptide(L)'
;VGQKQLLCVARALLKKPKILILDEATASIDLKTDNLIQETIKNHFDSITVLTIAHRIDTIRHYDRILVLDKGRVAEFGDPDQLIEQGGIFAGLVEESSH
;
A
#
# COMPACT_ATOMS: atom_id res chain seq x y z
N VAL A 1 -17.21 5.14 5.51
CA VAL A 1 -16.34 3.96 5.33
C VAL A 1 -15.00 4.14 6.04
N GLY A 2 -14.37 5.33 5.99
CA GLY A 2 -13.09 5.61 6.66
C GLY A 2 -12.99 5.29 8.15
N GLN A 3 -14.01 5.63 8.97
CA GLN A 3 -13.99 5.29 10.40
C GLN A 3 -13.96 3.78 10.69
N LYS A 4 -14.54 2.95 9.79
CA LYS A 4 -14.48 1.49 9.94
C LYS A 4 -13.05 0.99 9.69
N GLN A 5 -12.33 1.58 8.75
CA GLN A 5 -10.93 1.26 8.48
C GLN A 5 -10.03 1.61 9.68
N LEU A 6 -10.22 2.80 10.28
CA LEU A 6 -9.54 3.17 11.53
C LEU A 6 -9.78 2.15 12.65
N LEU A 7 -11.03 1.71 12.83
CA LEU A 7 -11.36 0.68 13.82
C LEU A 7 -10.67 -0.66 13.51
N CYS A 8 -10.60 -1.06 12.23
CA CYS A 8 -9.89 -2.25 11.81
C CYS A 8 -8.38 -2.17 12.07
N VAL A 9 -7.75 -1.03 11.79
CA VAL A 9 -6.33 -0.77 12.09
C VAL A 9 -6.10 -0.82 13.60
N ALA A 10 -6.95 -0.16 14.40
CA ALA A 10 -6.87 -0.23 15.86
C ALA A 10 -6.98 -1.68 16.38
N ARG A 11 -7.90 -2.47 15.82
CA ARG A 11 -8.03 -3.90 16.15
C ARG A 11 -6.79 -4.71 15.74
N ALA A 12 -6.19 -4.41 14.60
CA ALA A 12 -4.98 -5.08 14.14
C ALA A 12 -3.79 -4.79 15.08
N LEU A 13 -3.63 -3.54 15.52
CA LEU A 13 -2.62 -3.14 16.51
C LEU A 13 -2.74 -3.93 17.81
N LEU A 14 -3.97 -4.09 18.31
CA LEU A 14 -4.22 -4.86 19.54
C LEU A 14 -3.97 -6.37 19.35
N LYS A 15 -4.32 -6.91 18.18
CA LYS A 15 -4.22 -8.34 17.88
C LYS A 15 -2.79 -8.77 17.55
N LYS A 16 -1.94 -7.86 17.05
CA LYS A 16 -0.56 -8.14 16.59
C LYS A 16 -0.49 -9.37 15.67
N PRO A 17 -1.24 -9.37 14.55
CA PRO A 17 -1.23 -10.51 13.62
C PRO A 17 0.16 -10.68 12.99
N LYS A 18 0.49 -11.90 12.54
CA LYS A 18 1.72 -12.13 11.76
C LYS A 18 1.62 -11.61 10.33
N ILE A 19 0.41 -11.51 9.80
CA ILE A 19 0.10 -11.05 8.45
C ILE A 19 -1.08 -10.07 8.54
N LEU A 20 -0.91 -8.89 7.96
CA LEU A 20 -1.94 -7.86 7.81
C LEU A 20 -2.23 -7.67 6.33
N ILE A 21 -3.49 -7.78 5.95
CA ILE A 21 -3.94 -7.49 4.58
C ILE A 21 -4.76 -6.19 4.62
N LEU A 22 -4.38 -5.23 3.79
CA LEU A 22 -5.01 -3.93 3.67
C LEU A 22 -5.55 -3.74 2.25
N ASP A 23 -6.75 -3.19 2.18
CA ASP A 23 -7.38 -2.78 0.92
C ASP A 23 -7.54 -1.26 0.98
N GLU A 24 -6.84 -0.55 0.10
CA GLU A 24 -6.85 0.91 0.07
C GLU A 24 -8.19 1.41 -0.50
N ALA A 25 -9.12 1.75 0.40
CA ALA A 25 -10.43 2.29 0.05
C ALA A 25 -10.31 3.76 -0.40
N THR A 26 -10.00 3.97 -1.67
CA THR A 26 -9.73 5.27 -2.32
C THR A 26 -10.86 6.31 -2.23
N ALA A 27 -12.11 5.92 -1.95
CA ALA A 27 -13.25 6.82 -2.13
C ALA A 27 -13.81 7.48 -0.85
N SER A 28 -13.24 7.25 0.34
CA SER A 28 -13.93 7.63 1.59
C SER A 28 -13.05 8.04 2.77
N ILE A 29 -11.76 8.29 2.55
CA ILE A 29 -10.81 8.74 3.57
C ILE A 29 -10.16 10.04 3.11
N ASP A 30 -10.11 11.03 4.00
CA ASP A 30 -9.37 12.26 3.76
C ASP A 30 -7.86 12.02 3.87
N LEU A 31 -7.07 12.79 3.13
CA LEU A 31 -5.60 12.64 3.07
C LEU A 31 -4.92 12.63 4.44
N LYS A 32 -5.43 13.37 5.43
CA LYS A 32 -4.82 13.42 6.78
C LYS A 32 -5.02 12.09 7.51
N THR A 33 -6.23 11.56 7.46
CA THR A 33 -6.56 10.26 8.05
C THR A 33 -5.77 9.13 7.39
N ASP A 34 -5.59 9.18 6.07
CA ASP A 34 -4.81 8.19 5.33
C ASP A 34 -3.34 8.21 5.76
N ASN A 35 -2.73 9.40 5.81
CA ASN A 35 -1.35 9.57 6.28
C ASN A 35 -1.16 9.04 7.71
N LEU A 36 -2.11 9.32 8.62
CA LEU A 36 -2.08 8.81 9.98
C LEU A 36 -2.12 7.28 10.02
N ILE A 37 -2.94 6.65 9.19
CA ILE A 37 -3.02 5.19 9.07
C ILE A 37 -1.67 4.64 8.56
N GLN A 38 -1.12 5.21 7.50
CA GLN A 38 0.16 4.78 6.91
C GLN A 38 1.32 4.91 7.90
N GLU A 39 1.42 6.05 8.61
CA GLU A 39 2.44 6.24 9.66
C GLU A 39 2.26 5.24 10.80
N THR A 40 1.02 4.97 11.20
CA THR A 40 0.74 3.99 12.25
C THR A 40 1.16 2.60 11.83
N ILE A 41 0.89 2.22 10.58
CA ILE A 41 1.31 0.94 10.01
C ILE A 41 2.84 0.86 9.99
N LYS A 42 3.50 1.88 9.43
CA LYS A 42 4.95 1.96 9.33
C LYS A 42 5.65 1.84 10.69
N ASN A 43 5.14 2.50 11.72
CA ASN A 43 5.81 2.56 13.02
C ASN A 43 5.55 1.34 13.94
N HIS A 44 4.50 0.56 13.69
CA HIS A 44 4.06 -0.50 14.62
C HIS A 44 4.10 -1.90 14.03
N PHE A 45 4.31 -2.03 12.72
CA PHE A 45 4.23 -3.31 12.01
C PHE A 45 5.58 -3.77 11.44
N ASP A 46 6.72 -3.26 11.91
CA ASP A 46 8.08 -3.67 11.47
C ASP A 46 8.35 -5.19 11.55
N SER A 47 7.63 -5.90 12.42
CA SER A 47 7.77 -7.36 12.61
C SER A 47 6.64 -8.17 11.96
N ILE A 48 5.75 -7.52 11.22
CA ILE A 48 4.52 -8.08 10.66
C ILE A 48 4.58 -7.97 9.14
N THR A 49 4.19 -9.03 8.43
CA THR A 49 4.07 -8.96 6.97
C THR A 49 2.82 -8.16 6.61
N VAL A 50 2.99 -7.04 5.91
CA VAL A 50 1.88 -6.20 5.43
C VAL A 50 1.73 -6.39 3.92
N LEU A 51 0.54 -6.81 3.50
CA LEU A 51 0.15 -6.87 2.09
C LEU A 51 -0.94 -5.83 1.83
N THR A 52 -0.63 -4.85 0.99
CA THR A 52 -1.56 -3.77 0.68
C THR A 52 -1.94 -3.82 -0.79
N ILE A 53 -3.25 -3.82 -1.05
CA ILE A 53 -3.82 -3.60 -2.36
C ILE A 53 -4.00 -2.08 -2.48
N ALA A 54 -3.22 -1.48 -3.38
CA ALA A 54 -3.22 -0.04 -3.54
C ALA A 54 -3.86 0.39 -4.86
N HIS A 55 -4.57 1.50 -4.78
CA HIS A 55 -5.12 2.22 -5.93
C HIS A 55 -4.45 3.58 -6.11
N ARG A 56 -3.59 4.01 -5.18
CA ARG A 56 -2.79 5.24 -5.29
C ARG A 56 -1.31 4.88 -5.29
N ILE A 57 -0.58 5.43 -6.26
CA ILE A 57 0.85 5.14 -6.37
C ILE A 57 1.69 5.85 -5.29
N ASP A 58 1.24 7.02 -4.82
CA ASP A 58 1.95 7.76 -3.76
C ASP A 58 2.08 6.97 -2.45
N THR A 59 1.10 6.12 -2.13
CA THR A 59 1.06 5.38 -0.86
C THR A 59 1.95 4.13 -0.87
N ILE A 60 2.33 3.63 -2.06
CA ILE A 60 3.10 2.38 -2.19
C ILE A 60 4.60 2.56 -2.40
N ARG A 61 5.08 3.78 -2.63
CA ARG A 61 6.51 4.04 -2.84
C ARG A 61 7.40 3.64 -1.64
N HIS A 62 6.81 3.54 -0.45
CA HIS A 62 7.52 3.19 0.78
C HIS A 62 7.51 1.69 1.11
N TYR A 63 6.96 0.84 0.25
CA TYR A 63 6.91 -0.61 0.47
C TYR A 63 8.22 -1.27 0.07
N ASP A 64 8.57 -2.36 0.76
CA ASP A 64 9.79 -3.12 0.48
C ASP A 64 9.80 -3.73 -0.93
N ARG A 65 8.62 -4.11 -1.43
CA ARG A 65 8.42 -4.70 -2.76
C ARG A 65 7.05 -4.36 -3.32
N ILE A 66 6.97 -4.21 -4.64
CA ILE A 66 5.73 -4.05 -5.40
C ILE A 66 5.48 -5.29 -6.23
N LEU A 67 4.22 -5.69 -6.30
CA LEU A 67 3.72 -6.73 -7.19
C LEU A 67 2.70 -6.10 -8.13
N VAL A 68 3.01 -6.09 -9.43
CA VAL A 68 2.11 -5.59 -10.47
C VAL A 68 1.37 -6.77 -11.09
N LEU A 69 0.05 -6.67 -11.13
CA LEU A 69 -0.82 -7.62 -11.80
C LEU A 69 -1.29 -7.06 -13.14
N ASP A 70 -1.09 -7.82 -14.22
CA ASP A 70 -1.72 -7.58 -15.52
C ASP A 70 -2.51 -8.83 -15.96
N LYS A 71 -3.78 -8.65 -16.31
CA LYS A 71 -4.68 -9.71 -16.81
C LYS A 71 -4.65 -11.00 -15.95
N GLY A 72 -4.61 -10.84 -14.63
CA GLY A 72 -4.61 -11.94 -13.67
C GLY A 72 -3.27 -12.69 -13.55
N ARG A 73 -2.17 -12.14 -14.07
CA ARG A 73 -0.81 -12.68 -13.94
C ARG A 73 0.11 -11.66 -13.30
N VAL A 74 1.14 -12.14 -12.62
CA VAL A 74 2.23 -11.28 -12.13
C VAL A 74 3.03 -10.82 -13.34
N ALA A 75 2.97 -9.52 -13.62
CA ALA A 75 3.70 -8.89 -14.71
C ALA A 75 5.10 -8.45 -14.23
N GLU A 76 5.14 -7.79 -13.07
CA GLU A 76 6.36 -7.28 -12.45
C GLU A 76 6.35 -7.56 -10.95
N PHE A 77 7.53 -7.82 -10.39
CA PHE A 77 7.71 -7.99 -8.95
C PHE A 77 9.13 -7.61 -8.55
N GLY A 78 9.27 -6.65 -7.62
CA GLY A 78 10.60 -6.14 -7.27
C GLY A 78 10.57 -4.98 -6.30
N ASP A 79 11.76 -4.45 -6.04
CA ASP A 79 11.94 -3.19 -5.33
C ASP A 79 11.33 -2.03 -6.15
N PRO A 80 10.64 -1.06 -5.51
CA PRO A 80 9.98 0.03 -6.22
C PRO A 80 10.93 0.85 -7.11
N ASP A 81 12.12 1.19 -6.62
CA ASP A 81 13.07 2.02 -7.36
C ASP A 81 13.62 1.26 -8.56
N GLN A 82 13.91 -0.05 -8.41
CA GLN A 82 14.32 -0.90 -9.53
C GLN A 82 13.24 -1.03 -10.60
N LEU A 83 11.97 -1.15 -10.22
CA LEU A 83 10.87 -1.25 -11.17
C LEU A 83 10.63 0.07 -11.92
N ILE A 84 10.86 1.21 -11.27
CA ILE A 84 10.83 2.53 -11.91
C ILE A 84 11.96 2.64 -12.94
N GLU A 85 13.18 2.28 -12.58
CA GLU A 85 14.35 2.32 -13.49
C GLU A 85 14.18 1.41 -14.71
N GLN A 86 13.47 0.30 -14.57
CA GLN A 86 13.18 -0.62 -15.68
C GLN A 86 12.24 -0.02 -16.74
N GLY A 87 11.51 1.06 -16.43
CA GLY A 87 10.58 1.69 -17.37
C GLY A 87 9.39 0.78 -17.74
N GLY A 88 9.02 -0.15 -16.86
CA GLY A 88 7.94 -1.10 -17.07
C GLY A 88 6.54 -0.52 -16.83
N ILE A 89 5.56 -1.40 -16.65
CA ILE A 89 4.17 -1.08 -16.28
C ILE A 89 4.15 -0.25 -15.00
N PHE A 90 4.95 -0.61 -13.99
CA PHE A 90 4.99 0.16 -12.75
C PHE A 90 5.44 1.60 -12.98
N ALA A 91 6.48 1.82 -13.78
CA ALA A 91 6.98 3.16 -14.10
C ALA A 91 5.90 4.01 -14.81
N GLY A 92 5.18 3.42 -15.77
CA GLY A 92 4.05 4.10 -16.44
C GLY A 92 2.92 4.50 -15.47
N LEU A 93 2.57 3.62 -14.53
CA LEU A 93 1.57 3.94 -13.50
C LEU A 93 2.01 5.09 -12.59
N VAL A 94 3.31 5.18 -12.27
CA VAL A 94 3.89 6.28 -11.49
C VAL A 94 3.82 7.60 -12.24
N GLU A 95 4.12 7.59 -13.54
CA GLU A 95 4.03 8.78 -14.39
C GLU A 95 2.59 9.29 -14.51
N GLU A 96 1.63 8.40 -14.74
CA GLU A 96 0.20 8.76 -14.82
C GLU A 96 -0.35 9.32 -13.50
N SER A 97 0.14 8.82 -12.37
CA SER A 97 -0.31 9.26 -11.04
C SER A 97 0.32 10.58 -10.58
N SER A 98 1.40 11.02 -11.24
CA SER A 98 2.12 12.26 -10.92
C SER A 98 1.53 13.50 -11.62
N HIS A 99 0.42 13.33 -12.36
CA HIS A 99 -0.33 14.37 -13.08
C HIS A 99 -1.69 14.65 -12.42
#